data_AF-E3CDE8-F1
#
_entry.id   AF-E3CDE8-F1
#
_cell.length_a   1.000
_cell.length_b   1.000
_cell.length_c   1.000
_cell.angle_alpha   90.00
_cell.angle_beta   90.00
_cell.angle_gamma   90.00
#
_symmetry.space_group_name_H-M   'P 1'
#
loop_
_entity.id
_entity.type
_entity.pdbx_description
1 polymer ?
#
loop_
_entity_poly.entity_id
_entity_poly.type
_entity_poly.pdbx_seq_one_letter_code
_entity_poly.pdbx_strand_id
1 'polypeptide(L)'
;MLKDYKVLVRRYTIPVIVLLVILALPFLYAVQVSQSKSIATICFWIYLMIELILAIIKDTLLIKKLNNLIYKGINLDLMASYILKQKRKSIKSIKARVQIATIFYFYRIGDFGSIEAVVDELKKNQKFTDAEQLTLNELLLNANLFSRPDLKGDEFEELLSDYLADDEPLKMAYRARYDILVKKEPNDAVLKEVTNNKFSQLESMYLRAVNEYLKGNRDKAMELFRTIAKEDERLYLVRMAQAYLDSENSGEKSVSLDERQEEVTLKLLRMKLIEVKPIRSNKGLAFFKGWKIALLLIPPFLLYAMILVGIAVIKKIVTFVLSKSEK
;
A
#
# COMPACT_ATOMS: atom_id res chain seq x y z
N MET A 1 -11.57 7.92 1.08
CA MET A 1 -10.53 7.19 1.85
C MET A 1 -10.96 5.79 2.33
N LEU A 2 -11.61 5.58 3.49
CA LEU A 2 -11.82 4.20 4.04
C LEU A 2 -12.82 3.29 3.27
N LYS A 3 -13.59 3.84 2.33
CA LYS A 3 -14.65 3.09 1.61
C LYS A 3 -14.04 2.13 0.59
N ASP A 4 -13.03 2.55 -0.17
CA ASP A 4 -12.52 1.79 -1.32
C ASP A 4 -11.75 0.54 -0.90
N TYR A 5 -10.95 0.63 0.16
CA TYR A 5 -10.28 -0.54 0.74
C TYR A 5 -11.30 -1.55 1.28
N LYS A 6 -12.34 -1.10 1.99
CA LYS A 6 -13.40 -1.98 2.52
C LYS A 6 -14.18 -2.66 1.39
N VAL A 7 -14.52 -1.92 0.35
CA VAL A 7 -15.20 -2.44 -0.85
C VAL A 7 -14.33 -3.51 -1.52
N LEU A 8 -13.03 -3.26 -1.66
CA LEU A 8 -12.10 -4.22 -2.25
C LEU A 8 -12.03 -5.52 -1.42
N VAL A 9 -11.86 -5.42 -0.10
CA VAL A 9 -11.86 -6.59 0.79
C VAL A 9 -13.17 -7.38 0.67
N ARG A 10 -14.31 -6.69 0.64
CA ARG A 10 -15.62 -7.31 0.53
C ARG A 10 -15.78 -8.09 -0.79
N ARG A 11 -15.26 -7.55 -1.90
CA ARG A 11 -15.29 -8.18 -3.22
C ARG A 11 -14.63 -9.55 -3.25
N TYR A 12 -13.53 -9.75 -2.51
CA TYR A 12 -12.85 -11.04 -2.42
C TYR A 12 -13.42 -11.94 -1.32
N THR A 13 -14.05 -11.36 -0.29
CA THR A 13 -14.59 -12.14 0.84
C THR A 13 -15.91 -12.82 0.50
N ILE A 14 -16.82 -12.14 -0.21
CA ILE A 14 -18.16 -12.69 -0.52
C ILE A 14 -18.08 -14.00 -1.32
N PRO A 15 -17.32 -14.10 -2.44
CA PRO A 15 -17.26 -15.34 -3.22
C PRO A 15 -16.74 -16.53 -2.43
N VAL A 16 -15.76 -16.30 -1.54
CA VAL A 16 -15.19 -17.34 -0.67
C VAL A 16 -16.22 -17.87 0.31
N ILE A 17 -17.02 -16.98 0.93
CA ILE A 17 -18.09 -17.39 1.84
C ILE A 17 -19.13 -18.22 1.09
N VAL A 18 -19.57 -17.76 -0.09
CA VAL A 18 -20.56 -18.49 -0.91
C VAL A 18 -20.03 -19.88 -1.28
N LEU A 19 -18.77 -19.98 -1.70
CA LEU A 19 -18.13 -21.24 -2.05
C LEU A 19 -18.01 -22.19 -0.85
N LEU A 20 -17.65 -21.68 0.33
CA LEU A 20 -17.59 -22.47 1.56
C LEU A 20 -18.96 -23.03 1.94
N VAL A 21 -20.03 -22.25 1.81
CA VAL A 21 -21.40 -22.70 2.09
C VAL A 21 -21.79 -23.83 1.13
N ILE A 22 -21.51 -23.69 -0.16
CA ILE A 22 -21.79 -24.73 -1.17
C ILE A 22 -21.00 -26.00 -0.85
N LEU A 23 -19.70 -25.86 -0.54
CA LEU A 23 -18.84 -26.99 -0.22
C LEU A 23 -19.22 -27.68 1.09
N ALA A 24 -19.82 -26.97 2.05
CA ALA A 24 -20.25 -27.56 3.32
C ALA A 24 -21.40 -28.58 3.14
N LEU A 25 -22.31 -28.37 2.18
CA LEU A 25 -23.49 -29.22 1.95
C LEU A 25 -23.18 -30.72 1.77
N PRO A 26 -22.25 -31.15 0.89
CA PRO A 26 -21.92 -32.56 0.73
C PRO A 26 -21.28 -33.18 1.98
N PHE A 27 -20.47 -32.42 2.73
CA PHE A 27 -19.91 -32.91 4.01
C PHE A 27 -21.01 -33.13 5.04
N LEU A 28 -21.97 -32.21 5.14
CA LEU A 28 -23.13 -32.36 6.03
C LEU A 28 -23.95 -33.60 5.68
N TYR A 29 -24.21 -33.83 4.39
CA TYR A 29 -24.92 -35.01 3.92
C TYR A 29 -24.16 -36.31 4.23
N ALA A 30 -22.85 -36.35 3.97
CA ALA A 30 -22.02 -37.53 4.25
C ALA A 30 -21.98 -37.88 5.74
N VAL A 31 -21.87 -36.87 6.61
CA VAL A 31 -21.95 -37.04 8.07
C VAL A 31 -23.31 -37.59 8.49
N GLN A 32 -24.39 -37.04 7.93
CA GLN A 32 -25.76 -37.42 8.28
C GLN A 32 -26.10 -38.86 7.87
N VAL A 33 -25.72 -39.26 6.65
CA VAL A 33 -25.99 -40.59 6.13
C VAL A 33 -25.14 -41.65 6.82
N SER A 34 -23.87 -41.37 7.10
CA SER A 34 -22.96 -42.37 7.66
C SER A 34 -23.16 -42.62 9.15
N GLN A 35 -23.65 -41.63 9.92
CA GLN A 35 -23.76 -41.64 11.38
C GLN A 35 -22.48 -42.11 12.13
N SER A 36 -21.33 -42.11 11.45
CA SER A 36 -20.07 -42.64 11.96
C SER A 36 -19.18 -41.51 12.48
N LYS A 37 -18.68 -41.65 13.71
CA LYS A 37 -17.76 -40.68 14.32
C LYS A 37 -16.46 -40.56 13.53
N SER A 38 -15.97 -41.66 12.97
CA SER A 38 -14.72 -41.67 12.17
C SER A 38 -14.89 -40.89 10.87
N ILE A 39 -16.02 -41.11 10.16
CA ILE A 39 -16.32 -40.39 8.91
C ILE A 39 -16.52 -38.90 9.20
N ALA A 40 -17.23 -38.54 10.27
CA ALA A 40 -17.41 -37.16 10.66
C ALA A 40 -16.07 -36.44 10.96
N THR A 41 -15.14 -37.14 11.60
CA THR A 41 -13.80 -36.61 11.91
C THR A 41 -12.99 -36.38 10.63
N ILE A 42 -13.03 -37.31 9.67
CA ILE A 42 -12.35 -37.16 8.38
C ILE A 42 -12.93 -35.97 7.59
N CYS A 43 -14.27 -35.87 7.50
CA CYS A 43 -14.94 -34.74 6.86
C CYS A 43 -14.57 -33.40 7.48
N PHE A 44 -14.45 -33.34 8.82
CA PHE A 44 -14.01 -32.14 9.54
C PHE A 44 -12.62 -31.67 9.09
N TRP A 45 -11.63 -32.57 9.09
CA TRP A 45 -10.27 -32.24 8.71
C TRP A 45 -10.17 -31.81 7.24
N ILE A 46 -10.87 -32.49 6.34
CA ILE A 46 -10.91 -32.11 4.92
C ILE A 46 -11.52 -30.72 4.75
N TYR A 47 -12.65 -30.45 5.41
CA TYR A 47 -13.31 -29.15 5.33
C TYR A 47 -12.42 -28.02 5.88
N LEU A 48 -11.72 -28.26 7.00
CA LEU A 48 -10.77 -27.32 7.58
C LEU A 48 -9.61 -27.02 6.62
N MET A 49 -9.09 -28.04 5.93
CA MET A 49 -8.05 -27.86 4.91
C MET A 49 -8.55 -27.02 3.72
N ILE A 50 -9.79 -27.25 3.26
CA ILE A 50 -10.42 -26.45 2.20
C ILE A 50 -10.56 -24.99 2.64
N GLU A 51 -11.02 -24.74 3.86
CA GLU A 51 -11.15 -23.37 4.41
C GLU A 51 -9.81 -22.65 4.45
N LEU A 52 -8.75 -23.33 4.91
CA LEU A 52 -7.40 -22.78 4.92
C LEU A 52 -6.91 -22.43 3.51
N ILE A 53 -7.08 -23.34 2.54
CA ILE A 53 -6.69 -23.12 1.14
C ILE A 53 -7.43 -21.90 0.56
N LEU A 54 -8.74 -21.82 0.75
CA LEU A 54 -9.54 -20.69 0.27
C LEU A 54 -9.15 -19.37 0.93
N ALA A 55 -8.81 -19.38 2.23
CA ALA A 55 -8.30 -18.19 2.92
C ALA A 55 -6.97 -17.71 2.31
N ILE A 56 -6.04 -18.62 2.00
CA ILE A 56 -4.76 -18.30 1.35
C ILE A 56 -4.99 -17.74 -0.07
N ILE A 57 -5.85 -18.38 -0.87
CA ILE A 57 -6.18 -17.91 -2.23
C ILE A 57 -6.75 -16.50 -2.18
N LYS A 58 -7.74 -16.27 -1.30
CA LYS A 58 -8.38 -14.96 -1.09
C LYS A 58 -7.36 -13.88 -0.76
N ASP A 59 -6.49 -14.13 0.23
CA ASP A 59 -5.51 -13.15 0.67
C ASP A 59 -4.47 -12.88 -0.42
N THR A 60 -4.06 -13.92 -1.15
CA THR A 60 -3.13 -13.79 -2.29
C THR A 60 -3.73 -12.92 -3.41
N LEU A 61 -4.99 -13.18 -3.80
CA LEU A 61 -5.68 -12.40 -4.82
C LEU A 61 -5.92 -10.95 -4.37
N LEU A 62 -6.30 -10.75 -3.11
CA LEU A 62 -6.47 -9.42 -2.51
C LEU A 62 -5.16 -8.64 -2.57
N ILE A 63 -4.05 -9.24 -2.11
CA ILE A 63 -2.73 -8.60 -2.11
C ILE A 63 -2.27 -8.29 -3.53
N LYS A 64 -2.44 -9.22 -4.48
CA LYS A 64 -2.09 -9.01 -5.89
C LYS A 64 -2.86 -7.83 -6.49
N LYS A 65 -4.17 -7.75 -6.25
CA LYS A 65 -4.99 -6.63 -6.74
C LYS A 65 -4.65 -5.32 -6.04
N LEU A 66 -4.42 -5.36 -4.72
CA LEU A 66 -4.02 -4.21 -3.93
C LEU A 66 -2.69 -3.63 -4.43
N ASN A 67 -1.68 -4.48 -4.63
CA ASN A 67 -0.39 -4.08 -5.18
C ASN A 67 -0.52 -3.48 -6.57
N ASN A 68 -1.35 -4.07 -7.43
CA ASN A 68 -1.62 -3.52 -8.75
C ASN A 68 -2.21 -2.10 -8.67
N LEU A 69 -3.25 -1.90 -7.85
CA LEU A 69 -3.91 -0.60 -7.71
C LEU A 69 -3.02 0.45 -7.04
N ILE A 70 -2.26 0.07 -6.01
CA ILE A 70 -1.38 0.99 -5.29
C ILE A 70 -0.12 1.33 -6.11
N TYR A 71 0.57 0.33 -6.65
CA TYR A 71 1.89 0.51 -7.23
C TYR A 71 1.87 0.74 -8.74
N LYS A 72 1.00 0.06 -9.49
CA LYS A 72 0.88 0.30 -10.94
C LYS A 72 -0.09 1.44 -11.26
N GLY A 73 -1.19 1.57 -10.50
CA GLY A 73 -2.26 2.54 -10.79
C GLY A 73 -2.22 3.86 -10.01
N ILE A 74 -1.28 4.06 -9.08
CA ILE A 74 -1.18 5.25 -8.19
C ILE A 74 -2.48 5.57 -7.44
N ASN A 75 -3.06 4.61 -6.71
CA ASN A 75 -4.20 4.91 -5.85
C ASN A 75 -3.75 5.33 -4.43
N LEU A 76 -3.63 6.65 -4.20
CA LEU A 76 -3.21 7.21 -2.91
C LEU A 76 -4.19 6.92 -1.78
N ASP A 77 -5.51 7.01 -2.02
CA ASP A 77 -6.53 6.74 -1.00
C ASP A 77 -6.49 5.29 -0.51
N LEU A 78 -6.28 4.36 -1.43
CA LEU A 78 -6.15 2.93 -1.13
C LEU A 78 -4.86 2.64 -0.37
N MET A 79 -3.77 3.32 -0.73
CA MET A 79 -2.48 3.21 -0.03
C MET A 79 -2.56 3.73 1.41
N ALA A 80 -3.10 4.93 1.61
CA ALA A 80 -3.33 5.51 2.93
C ALA A 80 -4.24 4.61 3.79
N SER A 81 -5.32 4.09 3.19
CA SER A 81 -6.24 3.18 3.88
C SER A 81 -5.56 1.86 4.29
N TYR A 82 -4.72 1.29 3.43
CA TYR A 82 -3.92 0.11 3.74
C TYR A 82 -2.97 0.37 4.92
N ILE A 83 -2.20 1.46 4.88
CA ILE A 83 -1.27 1.87 5.95
C ILE A 83 -2.04 2.02 7.27
N LEU A 84 -3.12 2.80 7.29
CA LEU A 84 -3.91 3.05 8.50
C LEU A 84 -4.53 1.77 9.09
N LYS A 85 -4.94 0.82 8.25
CA LYS A 85 -5.53 -0.44 8.70
C LYS A 85 -4.49 -1.40 9.25
N GLN A 86 -3.33 -1.48 8.60
CA GLN A 86 -2.31 -2.48 8.91
C GLN A 86 -1.30 -2.02 9.95
N LYS A 87 -1.09 -0.70 10.13
CA LYS A 87 -0.15 -0.15 11.13
C LYS A 87 -0.42 -0.58 12.57
N ARG A 88 -1.65 -1.03 12.86
CA ARG A 88 -2.06 -1.51 14.19
C ARG A 88 -1.65 -2.97 14.46
N LYS A 89 -1.19 -3.69 13.44
CA LYS A 89 -0.76 -5.08 13.58
C LYS A 89 0.70 -5.11 13.98
N SER A 90 1.03 -5.93 14.99
CA SER A 90 2.38 -6.07 15.54
C SER A 90 3.23 -7.13 14.83
N ILE A 91 2.70 -7.80 13.81
CA ILE A 91 3.44 -8.85 13.07
C ILE A 91 4.59 -8.21 12.29
N LYS A 92 5.83 -8.67 12.53
CA LYS A 92 7.06 -8.12 11.94
C LYS A 92 6.98 -7.94 10.42
N SER A 93 6.54 -8.96 9.69
CA SER A 93 6.39 -8.91 8.23
C SER A 93 5.33 -7.92 7.75
N ILE A 94 4.27 -7.68 8.54
CA ILE A 94 3.26 -6.67 8.23
C ILE A 94 3.82 -5.27 8.53
N LYS A 95 4.52 -5.09 9.65
CA LYS A 95 5.16 -3.82 10.02
C LYS A 95 6.10 -3.35 8.90
N ALA A 96 6.97 -4.24 8.43
CA ALA A 96 7.84 -4.04 7.28
C ALA A 96 7.08 -3.56 6.03
N ARG A 97 6.03 -4.29 5.61
CA ARG A 97 5.22 -3.91 4.43
C ARG A 97 4.51 -2.57 4.60
N VAL A 98 4.12 -2.22 5.83
CA VAL A 98 3.51 -0.92 6.14
C VAL A 98 4.54 0.19 6.04
N GLN A 99 5.75 0.00 6.55
CA GLN A 99 6.85 0.95 6.43
C GLN A 99 7.23 1.19 4.97
N ILE A 100 7.38 0.12 4.17
CA ILE A 100 7.60 0.23 2.71
C ILE A 100 6.49 1.04 2.04
N ALA A 101 5.22 0.71 2.30
CA ALA A 101 4.10 1.48 1.77
C ALA A 101 4.11 2.95 2.24
N THR A 102 4.58 3.21 3.47
CA THR A 102 4.69 4.56 4.02
C THR A 102 5.77 5.36 3.30
N ILE A 103 6.94 4.76 3.04
CA ILE A 103 8.03 5.36 2.25
C ILE A 103 7.53 5.76 0.86
N PHE A 104 6.89 4.83 0.14
CA PHE A 104 6.34 5.14 -1.19
C PHE A 104 5.22 6.18 -1.13
N TYR A 105 4.39 6.18 -0.09
CA TYR A 105 3.34 7.19 0.08
C TYR A 105 3.96 8.57 0.27
N PHE A 106 4.91 8.71 1.20
CA PHE A 106 5.65 9.95 1.45
C PHE A 106 6.38 10.45 0.22
N TYR A 107 7.09 9.57 -0.49
CA TYR A 107 7.74 9.91 -1.74
C TYR A 107 6.76 10.50 -2.76
N ARG A 108 5.59 9.88 -2.97
CA ARG A 108 4.59 10.35 -3.95
C ARG A 108 3.93 11.67 -3.60
N ILE A 109 3.77 11.95 -2.32
CA ILE A 109 3.21 13.24 -1.87
C ILE A 109 4.30 14.31 -1.66
N GLY A 110 5.58 13.97 -1.85
CA GLY A 110 6.70 14.90 -1.67
C GLY A 110 7.09 15.15 -0.21
N ASP A 111 6.73 14.24 0.69
CA ASP A 111 7.15 14.27 2.09
C ASP A 111 8.55 13.62 2.23
N PHE A 112 9.55 14.27 1.65
CA PHE A 112 10.91 13.72 1.60
C PHE A 112 11.57 13.65 2.99
N GLY A 113 11.37 14.66 3.82
CA GLY A 113 11.96 14.72 5.16
C GLY A 113 11.48 13.64 6.14
N SER A 114 10.36 12.96 5.86
CA SER A 114 9.91 11.82 6.67
C SER A 114 10.36 10.46 6.14
N ILE A 115 10.96 10.39 4.94
CA ILE A 115 11.39 9.12 4.35
C ILE A 115 12.55 8.51 5.15
N GLU A 116 13.59 9.29 5.43
CA GLU A 116 14.81 8.81 6.09
C GLU A 116 14.53 8.14 7.44
N ALA A 117 13.71 8.79 8.29
CA ALA A 117 13.31 8.24 9.58
C ALA A 117 12.57 6.90 9.46
N VAL A 118 11.71 6.73 8.44
CA VAL A 118 11.00 5.46 8.21
C VAL A 118 11.95 4.41 7.63
N VAL A 119 12.90 4.80 6.78
CA VAL A 119 13.94 3.91 6.25
C VAL A 119 14.83 3.37 7.35
N ASP A 120 15.28 4.21 8.27
CA ASP A 120 16.11 3.79 9.40
C ASP A 120 15.37 2.83 10.32
N GLU A 121 14.10 3.11 10.62
CA GLU A 121 13.27 2.20 11.41
C GLU A 121 13.05 0.87 10.68
N LEU A 122 12.91 0.90 9.36
CA LEU A 122 12.74 -0.30 8.54
C LEU A 122 14.03 -1.15 8.50
N LYS A 123 15.20 -0.53 8.26
CA LYS A 123 16.52 -1.19 8.28
C LYS A 123 16.83 -1.86 9.62
N LYS A 124 16.44 -1.25 10.75
CA LYS A 124 16.58 -1.86 12.08
C LYS A 124 15.75 -3.13 12.25
N ASN A 125 14.62 -3.23 11.55
CA ASN A 125 13.66 -4.32 11.72
C ASN A 125 13.76 -5.39 10.63
N GLN A 126 14.36 -5.11 9.47
CA GLN A 126 14.37 -6.00 8.31
C GLN A 126 15.75 -6.02 7.64
N LYS A 127 16.19 -7.23 7.26
CA LYS A 127 17.30 -7.42 6.33
C LYS A 127 16.76 -7.36 4.91
N PHE A 128 17.45 -6.63 4.04
CA PHE A 128 17.11 -6.48 2.63
C PHE A 128 17.99 -7.36 1.76
N THR A 129 17.48 -7.77 0.61
CA THR A 129 18.31 -8.29 -0.48
C THR A 129 19.00 -7.12 -1.20
N ASP A 130 20.07 -7.40 -1.94
CA ASP A 130 20.81 -6.37 -2.69
C ASP A 130 19.89 -5.57 -3.63
N ALA A 131 18.94 -6.25 -4.29
CA ALA A 131 17.97 -5.60 -5.17
C ALA A 131 16.96 -4.72 -4.42
N GLU A 132 16.51 -5.14 -3.23
CA GLU A 132 15.63 -4.33 -2.39
C GLU A 132 16.36 -3.10 -1.83
N GLN A 133 17.63 -3.27 -1.45
CA GLN A 133 18.48 -2.19 -0.99
C GLN A 133 18.75 -1.17 -2.11
N LEU A 134 19.04 -1.64 -3.32
CA LEU A 134 19.19 -0.77 -4.50
C LEU A 134 17.92 0.06 -4.74
N THR A 135 16.74 -0.56 -4.73
CA THR A 135 15.46 0.15 -4.90
C THR A 135 15.25 1.24 -3.83
N LEU A 136 15.66 0.96 -2.59
CA LEU A 136 15.53 1.90 -1.48
C LEU A 136 16.51 3.07 -1.61
N ASN A 137 17.75 2.77 -2.01
CA ASN A 137 18.80 3.72 -2.27
C ASN A 137 18.44 4.66 -3.43
N GLU A 138 17.88 4.13 -4.52
CA GLU A 138 17.33 4.94 -5.62
C GLU A 138 16.23 5.89 -5.15
N LEU A 139 15.33 5.44 -4.28
CA LEU A 139 14.26 6.27 -3.74
C LEU A 139 14.82 7.40 -2.83
N LEU A 140 15.84 7.11 -2.02
CA LEU A 140 16.53 8.10 -1.20
C LEU A 140 17.30 9.12 -2.05
N LEU A 141 17.98 8.67 -3.09
CA LEU A 141 18.71 9.54 -4.01
C LEU A 141 17.76 10.49 -4.74
N ASN A 142 16.63 9.98 -5.23
CA ASN A 142 15.59 10.82 -5.81
C ASN A 142 14.99 11.79 -4.79
N ALA A 143 14.71 11.34 -3.56
CA ALA A 143 14.20 12.22 -2.52
C ALA A 143 15.17 13.40 -2.27
N ASN A 144 16.47 13.13 -2.17
CA ASN A 144 17.49 14.17 -2.04
C ASN A 144 17.47 15.15 -3.23
N LEU A 145 17.48 14.65 -4.46
CA LEU A 145 17.48 15.47 -5.68
C LEU A 145 16.24 16.37 -5.79
N PHE A 146 15.06 15.87 -5.38
CA PHE A 146 13.83 16.67 -5.42
C PHE A 146 13.66 17.61 -4.22
N SER A 147 14.32 17.34 -3.09
CA SER A 147 14.17 18.16 -1.87
C SER A 147 15.28 19.19 -1.66
N ARG A 148 16.44 19.04 -2.31
CA ARG A 148 17.64 19.86 -2.09
C ARG A 148 18.07 20.55 -3.40
N PRO A 149 17.45 21.68 -3.78
CA PRO A 149 17.84 22.42 -4.97
C PRO A 149 19.26 23.02 -4.87
N ASP A 150 19.80 23.12 -3.65
CA ASP A 150 21.12 23.64 -3.29
C ASP A 150 22.17 22.53 -3.07
N LEU A 151 21.85 21.27 -3.39
CA LEU A 151 22.76 20.13 -3.23
C LEU A 151 24.07 20.37 -4.01
N LYS A 152 25.21 20.32 -3.32
CA LYS A 152 26.51 20.52 -3.97
C LYS A 152 26.95 19.27 -4.74
N GLY A 153 27.79 19.47 -5.74
CA GLY A 153 28.24 18.39 -6.63
C GLY A 153 29.10 17.34 -5.93
N ASP A 154 29.96 17.76 -5.00
CA ASP A 154 30.77 16.87 -4.16
C ASP A 154 29.89 16.03 -3.22
N GLU A 155 28.93 16.67 -2.54
CA GLU A 155 27.94 15.97 -1.70
C GLU A 155 27.08 15.00 -2.52
N PHE A 156 26.71 15.37 -3.75
CA PHE A 156 25.94 14.51 -4.64
C PHE A 156 26.74 13.28 -5.09
N GLU A 157 28.02 13.42 -5.45
CA GLU A 157 28.86 12.28 -5.85
C GLU A 157 29.16 11.34 -4.66
N GLU A 158 29.22 11.86 -3.43
CA GLU A 158 29.27 11.05 -2.21
C GLU A 158 28.00 10.21 -2.07
N LEU A 159 26.82 10.84 -2.13
CA LEU A 159 25.52 10.13 -2.09
C LEU A 159 25.40 9.10 -3.22
N LEU A 160 25.90 9.44 -4.42
CA LEU A 160 25.89 8.55 -5.57
C LEU A 160 26.75 7.32 -5.33
N SER A 161 27.91 7.49 -4.70
CA SER A 161 28.84 6.40 -4.35
C SER A 161 28.31 5.52 -3.21
N ASP A 162 27.65 6.13 -2.22
CA ASP A 162 27.05 5.41 -1.09
C ASP A 162 25.83 4.59 -1.49
N TYR A 163 25.01 5.13 -2.39
CA TYR A 163 23.73 4.52 -2.76
C TYR A 163 23.83 3.59 -3.96
N LEU A 164 24.70 3.89 -4.91
CA LEU A 164 24.89 3.09 -6.11
C LEU A 164 26.34 2.59 -6.16
N ALA A 165 26.50 1.27 -6.03
CA ALA A 165 27.78 0.60 -6.30
C ALA A 165 28.16 0.72 -7.80
N ASP A 166 29.15 -0.04 -8.30
CA ASP A 166 29.74 0.04 -9.65
C ASP A 166 28.79 -0.19 -10.87
N ASP A 167 27.54 0.27 -10.81
CA ASP A 167 26.61 0.43 -11.93
C ASP A 167 26.78 1.83 -12.56
N GLU A 168 27.83 1.96 -13.38
CA GLU A 168 28.15 3.20 -14.07
C GLU A 168 27.01 3.72 -14.97
N PRO A 169 26.26 2.86 -15.71
CA PRO A 169 25.06 3.30 -16.43
C PRO A 169 24.02 3.99 -15.54
N LEU A 170 23.74 3.45 -14.36
CA LEU A 170 22.79 4.04 -13.42
C LEU A 170 23.33 5.34 -12.83
N LYS A 171 24.62 5.40 -12.48
CA LYS A 171 25.29 6.64 -12.03
C LYS A 171 25.17 7.76 -13.05
N MET A 172 25.42 7.48 -14.33
CA MET A 172 25.25 8.46 -15.41
C MET A 172 23.80 8.98 -15.50
N ALA A 173 22.81 8.10 -15.33
CA ALA A 173 21.41 8.53 -15.33
C ALA A 173 21.09 9.46 -14.15
N TYR A 174 21.64 9.22 -12.97
CA TYR A 174 21.45 10.10 -11.81
C TYR A 174 22.23 11.42 -11.91
N ARG A 175 23.44 11.43 -12.49
CA ARG A 175 24.18 12.67 -12.80
C ARG A 175 23.37 13.56 -13.74
N ALA A 176 22.75 12.98 -14.75
CA ALA A 176 21.89 13.73 -15.65
C ALA A 176 20.61 14.23 -14.98
N ARG A 177 20.05 13.50 -13.98
CA ARG A 177 18.97 14.02 -13.13
C ARG A 177 19.44 15.21 -12.30
N TYR A 178 20.63 15.14 -11.73
CA TYR A 178 21.24 16.22 -10.97
C TYR A 178 21.46 17.47 -11.84
N ASP A 179 21.95 17.31 -13.07
CA ASP A 179 22.10 18.44 -13.99
C ASP A 179 20.74 19.14 -14.23
N ILE A 180 19.67 18.38 -14.48
CA ILE A 180 18.33 18.94 -14.72
C ILE A 180 17.72 19.56 -13.46
N LEU A 181 17.75 18.84 -12.33
CA LEU A 181 17.00 19.21 -11.13
C LEU A 181 17.75 20.19 -10.24
N VAL A 182 19.08 20.17 -10.22
CA VAL A 182 19.92 20.97 -9.32
C VAL A 182 20.66 22.04 -10.11
N LYS A 183 21.55 21.67 -11.05
CA LYS A 183 22.30 22.67 -11.84
C LYS A 183 21.43 23.49 -12.79
N LYS A 184 20.23 23.00 -13.12
CA LYS A 184 19.32 23.59 -14.12
C LYS A 184 19.92 23.61 -15.52
N GLU A 185 20.64 22.56 -15.87
CA GLU A 185 21.24 22.36 -17.19
C GLU A 185 20.52 21.23 -17.94
N PRO A 186 20.27 21.39 -19.25
CA PRO A 186 19.61 20.35 -20.03
C PRO A 186 20.52 19.14 -20.22
N ASN A 187 20.00 17.93 -20.01
CA ASN A 187 20.72 16.67 -20.19
C ASN A 187 19.78 15.55 -20.68
N ASP A 188 20.10 14.94 -21.83
CA ASP A 188 19.24 13.93 -22.46
C ASP A 188 19.48 12.49 -21.99
N ALA A 189 20.50 12.24 -21.16
CA ALA A 189 20.85 10.88 -20.75
C ALA A 189 19.77 10.19 -19.89
N VAL A 190 18.89 10.95 -19.22
CA VAL A 190 17.80 10.43 -18.36
C VAL A 190 16.56 9.97 -19.15
N LEU A 191 16.45 10.32 -20.43
CA LEU A 191 15.16 10.27 -21.15
C LEU A 191 14.75 8.87 -21.67
N LYS A 192 15.47 7.81 -21.30
CA LYS A 192 15.08 6.43 -21.65
C LYS A 192 14.02 5.91 -20.68
N GLU A 193 12.76 5.93 -21.12
CA GLU A 193 11.63 5.34 -20.39
C GLU A 193 11.75 3.80 -20.36
N VAL A 194 11.95 3.21 -19.17
CA VAL A 194 11.98 1.74 -19.00
C VAL A 194 11.18 1.30 -17.77
N THR A 195 9.99 1.88 -17.53
CA THR A 195 9.20 1.49 -16.34
C THR A 195 7.74 1.20 -16.64
N ASN A 196 7.27 0.09 -16.06
CA ASN A 196 5.88 -0.40 -16.17
C ASN A 196 4.94 0.19 -15.11
N ASN A 197 5.42 1.14 -14.30
CA ASN A 197 4.65 1.72 -13.21
C ASN A 197 4.29 3.18 -13.55
N LYS A 198 3.03 3.56 -13.31
CA LYS A 198 2.51 4.87 -13.72
C LYS A 198 3.23 6.02 -13.02
N PHE A 199 3.72 5.85 -11.78
CA PHE A 199 4.38 6.95 -11.06
C PHE A 199 5.75 7.29 -11.67
N SER A 200 6.56 6.27 -11.99
CA SER A 200 7.84 6.45 -12.68
C SER A 200 7.65 7.00 -14.10
N GLN A 201 6.54 6.68 -14.78
CA GLN A 201 6.17 7.33 -16.04
C GLN A 201 5.90 8.83 -15.83
N LEU A 202 5.17 9.22 -14.78
CA LEU A 202 4.97 10.63 -14.45
C LEU A 202 6.28 11.34 -14.11
N GLU A 203 7.17 10.68 -13.37
CA GLU A 203 8.48 11.24 -13.00
C GLU A 203 9.37 11.44 -14.23
N SER A 204 9.43 10.46 -15.14
CA SER A 204 10.15 10.58 -16.40
C SER A 204 9.56 11.66 -17.29
N MET A 205 8.23 11.75 -17.38
CA MET A 205 7.54 12.82 -18.11
C MET A 205 7.83 14.20 -17.52
N TYR A 206 7.90 14.31 -16.19
CA TYR A 206 8.27 15.54 -15.50
C TYR A 206 9.71 15.95 -15.82
N LEU A 207 10.67 15.04 -15.69
CA LEU A 207 12.08 15.31 -16.02
C LEU A 207 12.24 15.71 -17.49
N ARG A 208 11.51 15.07 -18.41
CA ARG A 208 11.46 15.46 -19.82
C ARG A 208 10.90 16.87 -20.01
N ALA A 209 9.82 17.21 -19.31
CA ALA A 209 9.22 18.53 -19.38
C ALA A 209 10.19 19.63 -18.90
N VAL A 210 10.87 19.40 -17.77
CA VAL A 210 11.90 20.31 -17.26
C VAL A 210 13.07 20.42 -18.24
N ASN A 211 13.56 19.30 -18.79
CA ASN A 211 14.66 19.32 -19.76
C ASN A 211 14.31 20.11 -21.03
N GLU A 212 13.11 19.93 -21.59
CA GLU A 212 12.63 20.73 -22.74
C GLU A 212 12.51 22.21 -22.38
N TYR A 213 12.06 22.52 -21.16
CA TYR A 213 11.99 23.89 -20.67
C TYR A 213 13.39 24.54 -20.61
N LEU A 214 14.39 23.82 -20.07
CA LEU A 214 15.78 24.26 -19.97
C LEU A 214 16.45 24.43 -21.35
N LYS A 215 16.03 23.65 -22.36
CA LYS A 215 16.42 23.83 -23.77
C LYS A 215 15.79 25.04 -24.45
N GLY A 216 14.81 25.69 -23.81
CA GLY A 216 14.04 26.80 -24.39
C GLY A 216 12.83 26.35 -25.22
N ASN A 217 12.52 25.05 -25.29
CA ASN A 217 11.36 24.51 -26.01
C ASN A 217 10.08 24.65 -25.18
N ARG A 218 9.63 25.90 -24.96
CA ARG A 218 8.53 26.25 -24.06
C ARG A 218 7.22 25.54 -24.38
N ASP A 219 6.79 25.53 -25.64
CA ASP A 219 5.52 24.92 -26.05
C ASP A 219 5.47 23.43 -25.70
N LYS A 220 6.55 22.71 -26.03
CA LYS A 220 6.69 21.28 -25.76
C LYS A 220 6.74 20.97 -24.27
N ALA A 221 7.48 21.78 -23.50
CA ALA A 221 7.51 21.65 -22.04
C ALA A 221 6.12 21.85 -21.42
N MET A 222 5.39 22.88 -21.88
CA MET A 222 4.09 23.22 -21.33
C MET A 222 3.00 22.20 -21.68
N GLU A 223 3.07 21.57 -22.86
CA GLU A 223 2.21 20.43 -23.21
C GLU A 223 2.41 19.26 -22.24
N LEU A 224 3.66 18.92 -21.93
CA LEU A 224 3.99 17.85 -20.98
C LEU A 224 3.51 18.20 -19.57
N PHE A 225 3.74 19.44 -19.10
CA PHE A 225 3.23 19.89 -17.79
C PHE A 225 1.71 19.87 -17.70
N ARG A 226 0.98 20.29 -18.75
CA ARG A 226 -0.49 20.18 -18.81
C ARG A 226 -0.97 18.74 -18.74
N THR A 227 -0.21 17.81 -19.32
CA THR A 227 -0.51 16.38 -19.26
C THR A 227 -0.33 15.85 -17.83
N ILE A 228 0.76 16.22 -17.15
CA ILE A 228 0.99 15.86 -15.75
C ILE A 228 -0.10 16.46 -14.85
N ALA A 229 -0.50 17.72 -15.09
CA ALA A 229 -1.47 18.45 -14.29
C ALA A 229 -2.88 17.84 -14.25
N LYS A 230 -3.20 16.89 -15.14
CA LYS A 230 -4.49 16.15 -15.16
C LYS A 230 -4.56 15.03 -14.12
N GLU A 231 -3.44 14.66 -13.53
CA GLU A 231 -3.36 13.60 -12.51
C GLU A 231 -3.78 14.11 -11.11
N ASP A 232 -3.75 13.23 -10.12
CA ASP A 232 -4.12 13.56 -8.74
C ASP A 232 -3.21 14.67 -8.16
N GLU A 233 -3.81 15.83 -7.83
CA GLU A 233 -3.15 17.02 -7.27
C GLU A 233 -2.38 16.77 -5.97
N ARG A 234 -2.65 15.65 -5.28
CA ARG A 234 -1.90 15.25 -4.08
C ARG A 234 -0.51 14.71 -4.41
N LEU A 235 -0.21 14.41 -5.67
CA LEU A 235 1.12 14.03 -6.12
C LEU A 235 2.03 15.26 -6.21
N TYR A 236 3.27 15.15 -5.71
CA TYR A 236 4.18 16.30 -5.73
C TYR A 236 4.56 16.72 -7.16
N LEU A 237 4.75 15.75 -8.07
CA LEU A 237 5.02 16.01 -9.50
C LEU A 237 3.93 16.84 -10.17
N VAL A 238 2.66 16.62 -9.78
CA VAL A 238 1.51 17.37 -10.29
C VAL A 238 1.56 18.81 -9.83
N ARG A 239 1.83 19.05 -8.54
CA ARG A 239 1.97 20.40 -8.00
C ARG A 239 3.16 21.14 -8.59
N MET A 240 4.30 20.46 -8.79
CA MET A 240 5.45 21.05 -9.43
C MET A 240 5.15 21.41 -10.89
N ALA A 241 4.48 20.54 -11.65
CA ALA A 241 4.06 20.84 -13.02
C ALA A 241 3.10 22.03 -13.08
N GLN A 242 2.13 22.10 -12.16
CA GLN A 242 1.21 23.25 -12.04
C GLN A 242 1.96 24.56 -11.77
N ALA A 243 2.98 24.54 -10.91
CA ALA A 243 3.79 25.74 -10.66
C ALA A 243 4.48 26.27 -11.94
N TYR A 244 4.95 25.37 -12.82
CA TYR A 244 5.44 25.78 -14.15
C TYR A 244 4.35 26.40 -15.02
N LEU A 245 3.15 25.80 -15.06
CA LEU A 245 2.01 26.32 -15.83
C LEU A 245 1.58 27.71 -15.35
N ASP A 246 1.49 27.90 -14.03
CA ASP A 246 1.06 29.15 -13.42
C ASP A 246 2.07 30.28 -13.71
N SER A 247 3.37 29.95 -13.70
CA SER A 247 4.45 30.91 -13.98
C SER A 247 4.48 31.44 -15.41
N GLU A 248 4.02 30.63 -16.38
CA GLU A 248 3.93 31.06 -17.78
C GLU A 248 2.71 31.97 -17.99
N ASN A 249 1.60 31.68 -17.30
CA ASN A 249 0.36 32.45 -17.40
C ASN A 249 0.46 33.84 -16.73
N SER A 250 1.30 34.00 -15.70
CA SER A 250 1.41 35.27 -14.97
C SER A 250 2.27 36.32 -15.68
N GLY A 251 3.02 35.96 -16.74
CA GLY A 251 3.87 36.91 -17.48
C GLY A 251 4.98 37.57 -16.64
N GLU A 252 5.16 37.16 -15.39
CA GLU A 252 6.16 37.72 -14.47
C GLU A 252 7.56 37.22 -14.84
N LYS A 253 8.21 38.03 -15.67
CA LYS A 253 9.65 38.09 -15.81
C LYS A 253 10.24 38.37 -14.42
N SER A 254 11.25 37.58 -14.04
CA SER A 254 12.20 37.79 -12.92
C SER A 254 11.84 37.35 -11.49
N VAL A 255 11.30 36.14 -11.29
CA VAL A 255 11.59 35.39 -10.06
C VAL A 255 12.52 34.24 -10.42
N SER A 256 13.61 34.05 -9.69
CA SER A 256 14.58 32.99 -10.02
C SER A 256 13.93 31.61 -9.90
N LEU A 257 14.43 30.63 -10.64
CA LEU A 257 13.91 29.26 -10.61
C LEU A 257 14.13 28.60 -9.23
N ASP A 258 15.17 29.04 -8.52
CA ASP A 258 15.49 28.65 -7.13
C ASP A 258 14.43 29.14 -6.15
N GLU A 259 14.11 30.44 -6.11
CA GLU A 259 13.12 31.00 -5.18
C GLU A 259 11.74 30.33 -5.32
N ARG A 260 11.40 29.84 -6.53
CA ARG A 260 10.09 29.21 -6.80
C ARG A 260 10.05 27.72 -6.48
N GLN A 261 11.14 26.97 -6.70
CA GLN A 261 11.22 25.61 -6.17
C GLN A 261 11.33 25.61 -4.64
N GLU A 262 12.03 26.59 -4.08
CA GLU A 262 12.01 26.86 -2.64
C GLU A 262 10.62 27.24 -2.16
N GLU A 263 9.86 28.08 -2.88
CA GLU A 263 8.48 28.41 -2.52
C GLU A 263 7.57 27.17 -2.58
N VAL A 264 7.70 26.33 -3.61
CA VAL A 264 6.92 25.08 -3.74
C VAL A 264 7.28 24.09 -2.64
N THR A 265 8.57 23.90 -2.34
CA THR A 265 9.02 23.06 -1.21
C THR A 265 8.58 23.64 0.13
N LEU A 266 8.65 24.96 0.33
CA LEU A 266 8.09 25.64 1.51
C LEU A 266 6.58 25.52 1.60
N LYS A 267 5.85 25.58 0.48
CA LYS A 267 4.39 25.43 0.42
C LYS A 267 3.98 23.98 0.69
N LEU A 268 4.76 23.01 0.23
CA LEU A 268 4.67 21.59 0.60
C LEU A 268 4.90 21.38 2.10
N LEU A 269 5.93 22.01 2.66
CA LEU A 269 6.26 21.97 4.09
C LEU A 269 5.21 22.69 4.95
N ARG A 270 4.58 23.77 4.45
CA ARG A 270 3.47 24.47 5.13
C ARG A 270 2.15 23.69 5.05
N MET A 271 1.90 22.98 3.95
CA MET A 271 0.74 22.08 3.82
C MET A 271 0.82 20.89 4.80
N LYS A 272 2.05 20.49 5.16
CA LYS A 272 2.36 19.55 6.26
C LYS A 272 1.84 20.00 7.63
N LEU A 273 1.68 21.31 7.85
CA LEU A 273 1.23 21.88 9.12
C LEU A 273 -0.30 21.83 9.29
N ILE A 274 -1.05 21.61 8.21
CA ILE A 274 -2.52 21.54 8.24
C ILE A 274 -2.92 20.10 8.57
N GLU A 275 -2.97 19.85 9.88
CA GLU A 275 -3.42 18.65 10.59
C GLU A 275 -4.41 17.73 9.84
N VAL A 276 -3.99 16.48 9.61
CA VAL A 276 -4.94 15.36 9.65
C VAL A 276 -5.31 15.15 11.12
N LYS A 277 -6.37 15.84 11.58
CA LYS A 277 -6.95 15.61 12.91
C LYS A 277 -7.22 14.11 13.11
N PRO A 278 -6.65 13.46 14.15
CA PRO A 278 -6.97 12.08 14.42
C PRO A 278 -8.43 11.98 14.85
N ILE A 279 -9.26 11.33 14.03
CA ILE A 279 -10.63 10.99 14.39
C ILE A 279 -10.56 10.09 15.63
N ARG A 280 -11.01 10.66 16.76
CA ARG A 280 -11.21 10.00 18.04
C ARG A 280 -12.23 8.87 17.84
N SER A 281 -11.74 7.66 17.58
CA SER A 281 -12.57 6.47 17.52
C SER A 281 -12.88 6.04 18.95
N ASN A 282 -14.13 6.25 19.39
CA ASN A 282 -14.66 5.77 20.67
C ASN A 282 -14.33 4.27 20.87
N LYS A 283 -13.30 4.00 21.67
CA LYS A 283 -12.94 2.67 22.17
C LYS A 283 -13.86 2.39 23.35
N GLY A 284 -14.77 1.44 23.19
CA GLY A 284 -15.63 0.98 24.28
C GLY A 284 -16.70 -0.01 23.82
N LEU A 285 -17.20 0.11 22.58
CA LEU A 285 -18.37 -0.66 22.14
C LEU A 285 -18.14 -1.61 20.94
N ALA A 286 -16.91 -1.70 20.41
CA ALA A 286 -16.62 -2.47 19.20
C ALA A 286 -16.22 -3.94 19.45
N PHE A 287 -15.90 -4.33 20.69
CA PHE A 287 -15.45 -5.69 21.00
C PHE A 287 -16.58 -6.73 20.93
N PHE A 288 -17.83 -6.32 21.15
CA PHE A 288 -18.99 -7.22 21.14
C PHE A 288 -19.69 -7.35 19.77
N LYS A 289 -19.29 -6.57 18.75
CA LYS A 289 -19.99 -6.56 17.43
C LYS A 289 -19.52 -7.65 16.45
N GLY A 290 -18.50 -8.44 16.81
CA GLY A 290 -17.91 -9.47 15.95
C GLY A 290 -18.36 -10.91 16.23
N TRP A 291 -18.97 -11.20 17.39
CA TRP A 291 -19.27 -12.59 17.78
C TRP A 291 -20.34 -13.24 16.87
N LYS A 292 -21.27 -12.44 16.33
CA LYS A 292 -22.25 -12.91 15.33
C LYS A 292 -21.61 -13.41 14.03
N ILE A 293 -20.42 -12.90 13.66
CA ILE A 293 -19.68 -13.35 12.47
C ILE A 293 -18.82 -14.58 12.80
N ALA A 294 -18.29 -14.66 14.02
CA ALA A 294 -17.61 -15.87 14.49
C ALA A 294 -18.57 -17.08 14.57
N LEU A 295 -19.86 -16.86 14.85
CA LEU A 295 -20.90 -17.90 14.79
C LEU A 295 -21.12 -18.44 13.37
N LEU A 296 -20.89 -17.62 12.35
CA LEU A 296 -20.96 -17.96 10.92
C LEU A 296 -19.72 -18.74 10.44
N LEU A 297 -18.63 -18.70 11.23
CA LEU A 297 -17.41 -19.49 11.01
C LEU A 297 -17.43 -20.83 11.74
N ILE A 298 -18.42 -21.07 12.62
CA ILE A 298 -18.61 -22.41 13.19
C ILE A 298 -19.16 -23.27 12.05
N PRO A 299 -18.44 -24.31 11.61
CA PRO A 299 -18.93 -25.18 10.57
C PRO A 299 -20.32 -25.72 10.94
N PRO A 300 -21.30 -25.77 10.02
CA PRO A 300 -22.68 -26.14 10.35
C PRO A 300 -22.82 -27.52 11.03
N PHE A 301 -21.88 -28.45 10.80
CA PHE A 301 -21.86 -29.75 11.47
C PHE A 301 -21.40 -29.68 12.93
N LEU A 302 -20.62 -28.68 13.34
CA LEU A 302 -20.27 -28.46 14.75
C LEU A 302 -21.46 -27.89 15.52
N LEU A 303 -22.24 -27.01 14.88
CA LEU A 303 -23.54 -26.60 15.41
C LEU A 303 -24.50 -27.81 15.53
N TYR A 304 -24.57 -28.65 14.51
CA TYR A 304 -25.36 -29.88 14.52
C TYR A 304 -24.90 -30.88 15.60
N ALA A 305 -23.59 -31.08 15.76
CA ALA A 305 -23.02 -31.94 16.79
C ALA A 305 -23.26 -31.39 18.20
N MET A 306 -23.15 -30.07 18.40
CA MET A 306 -23.50 -29.44 19.69
C MET A 306 -24.99 -29.60 20.02
N ILE A 307 -25.87 -29.49 19.03
CA ILE A 307 -27.31 -29.73 19.19
C ILE A 307 -27.58 -31.21 19.55
N LEU A 308 -26.96 -32.16 18.85
CA LEU A 308 -27.11 -33.59 19.15
C LEU A 308 -26.59 -33.96 20.54
N VAL A 309 -25.46 -33.38 20.96
CA VAL A 309 -24.92 -33.54 22.32
C VAL A 309 -25.89 -32.95 23.35
N GLY A 310 -26.45 -31.77 23.10
CA GLY A 310 -27.47 -31.16 23.97
C GLY A 310 -28.71 -32.05 24.14
N ILE A 311 -29.23 -32.60 23.03
CA ILE A 311 -30.38 -33.51 23.05
C ILE A 311 -30.06 -34.80 23.83
N ALA A 312 -28.86 -35.35 23.66
CA ALA A 312 -28.43 -36.55 24.37
C ALA A 312 -28.28 -36.32 25.88
N VAL A 313 -27.75 -35.16 26.29
CA VAL A 313 -27.64 -34.77 27.71
C VAL A 313 -29.03 -34.59 28.33
N ILE A 314 -29.96 -33.92 27.64
CA ILE A 314 -31.34 -33.75 28.12
C ILE A 314 -32.02 -35.11 28.28
N LYS A 315 -31.90 -36.01 27.29
CA LYS A 315 -32.45 -37.37 27.39
C LYS A 315 -31.90 -38.12 28.60
N LYS A 316 -30.59 -38.03 28.86
CA LYS A 316 -29.92 -38.68 29.99
C LYS A 316 -30.35 -38.10 31.35
N ILE A 317 -30.58 -36.79 31.42
CA ILE A 317 -31.11 -36.13 32.62
C ILE A 317 -32.57 -36.54 32.87
N VAL A 318 -33.42 -36.56 31.83
CA VAL A 318 -34.82 -36.98 31.95
C VAL A 318 -34.93 -38.43 32.40
N THR A 319 -34.13 -39.34 31.85
CA THR A 319 -34.09 -40.75 32.28
C THR A 319 -33.57 -40.92 33.70
N PHE A 320 -32.58 -40.11 34.11
CA PHE A 320 -32.06 -40.12 35.48
C PHE A 320 -33.07 -39.55 36.51
N VAL A 321 -33.89 -38.58 36.11
CA VAL A 321 -34.96 -38.03 36.97
C VAL A 321 -36.11 -39.03 37.09
N LEU A 322 -36.53 -39.65 35.99
CA LEU A 322 -37.59 -40.67 35.98
C LEU A 322 -37.21 -41.92 36.79
N SER A 323 -35.94 -42.38 36.72
CA SER A 323 -35.49 -43.53 37.52
C SER A 323 -35.36 -43.23 39.02
N LYS A 324 -35.35 -41.94 39.40
CA LYS A 324 -35.32 -41.50 40.80
C LYS A 324 -36.73 -41.24 41.38
N SER A 325 -37.76 -41.15 40.53
CA SER A 325 -39.16 -41.02 40.95
C SER A 325 -39.91 -42.36 41.09
N GLU A 326 -39.28 -43.48 40.72
CA GLU A 326 -39.81 -44.86 40.88
C GLU A 326 -39.25 -45.60 42.12
N LYS A 327 -38.61 -44.88 43.03
CA LYS A 327 -38.33 -45.32 44.42
C LYS A 327 -39.03 -44.39 45.37
#